data_AF-A0A392SAU0-F1
#
_entry.id   AF-A0A392SAU0-F1
#
_cell.length_a   1.000
_cell.length_b   1.000
_cell.length_c   1.000
_cell.angle_alpha   90.00
_cell.angle_beta   90.00
_cell.angle_gamma   90.00
#
_symmetry.space_group_name_H-M   'P 1'
#
loop_
_entity.id
_entity.type
_entity.pdbx_description
1 polymer ?
#
loop_
_entity_poly.entity_id
_entity_poly.type
_entity_poly.pdbx_seq_one_letter_code
_entity_poly.pdbx_strand_id
1 'polypeptide(L)'
;MLVGVNIPDSWLGEAESALGCKVGKIPFLYLGLPIGGHPRRLVFWEPVVSRLKNRLSGWKSQFLSFGGRLVLLKSVLTSLLVYALSFFKAPS
;
A
#
# COMPACT_ATOMS: atom_id res chain seq x y z
N MET A 1 6.59 13.25 -9.74
CA MET A 1 5.67 13.79 -8.71
C MET A 1 6.52 14.17 -7.52
N LEU A 2 6.48 15.43 -7.10
CA LEU A 2 7.21 15.94 -5.94
C LEU A 2 6.28 16.03 -4.75
N VAL A 3 6.77 15.64 -3.58
CA VAL A 3 6.00 15.69 -2.34
C VAL A 3 6.88 16.27 -1.26
N GLY A 4 6.45 17.39 -0.68
CA GLY A 4 7.15 18.03 0.42
C GLY A 4 6.85 17.35 1.74
N VAL A 5 7.89 17.07 2.52
CA VAL A 5 7.76 16.60 3.90
C VAL A 5 8.45 17.63 4.79
N ASN A 6 7.67 18.28 5.65
CA ASN A 6 8.17 19.26 6.61
C ASN A 6 8.94 20.44 5.96
N ILE A 7 8.48 20.91 4.81
CA ILE A 7 9.05 22.06 4.08
C ILE A 7 7.93 23.04 3.68
N PRO A 8 8.23 24.34 3.55
CA PRO A 8 7.25 25.33 3.13
C PRO A 8 6.84 25.17 1.67
N ASP A 9 5.58 25.50 1.36
CA ASP A 9 5.03 25.37 -0.01
C ASP A 9 5.77 26.25 -1.03
N SER A 10 6.37 27.36 -0.60
CA SER A 10 7.19 28.23 -1.46
C SER A 10 8.36 27.47 -2.08
N TRP A 11 9.09 26.70 -1.26
CA TRP A 11 10.22 25.91 -1.74
C TRP A 11 9.77 24.78 -2.66
N LEU A 12 8.61 24.19 -2.38
CA LEU A 12 8.04 23.13 -3.21
C LEU A 12 7.69 23.64 -4.62
N GLY A 13 7.18 24.87 -4.73
CA GLY A 13 6.89 25.52 -6.01
C GLY A 13 8.15 25.87 -6.82
N GLU A 14 9.21 26.32 -6.15
CA GLU A 14 10.53 26.52 -6.77
C GLU A 14 11.09 25.20 -7.31
N ALA A 15 11.03 24.13 -6.51
CA ALA A 15 11.47 22.80 -6.91
C ALA A 15 10.64 22.21 -8.06
N GLU A 16 9.31 22.40 -8.07
CA GLU A 16 8.44 22.03 -9.18
C GLU A 16 8.84 22.73 -10.48
N SER A 17 9.11 24.04 -10.41
CA SER A 17 9.50 24.85 -11.56
C SER A 17 10.87 24.43 -12.11
N ALA A 18 11.83 24.13 -11.23
CA ALA A 18 13.17 23.69 -11.61
C ALA A 18 13.20 22.28 -12.20
N LEU A 19 12.37 21.36 -11.67
CA LEU A 19 12.37 19.94 -12.05
C LEU A 19 11.28 19.57 -13.07
N GLY A 20 10.36 20.49 -13.39
CA GLY A 20 9.22 20.25 -14.28
C GLY A 20 8.26 19.16 -13.79
N CYS A 21 8.23 18.91 -12.48
CA CYS A 21 7.51 17.78 -11.87
C CYS A 21 6.24 18.22 -11.15
N LYS A 22 5.10 17.58 -11.43
CA LYS A 22 3.83 17.85 -10.71
C LYS A 22 3.98 17.69 -9.20
N VAL A 23 3.47 18.65 -8.44
CA VAL A 23 3.30 18.54 -6.99
C VAL A 23 2.19 17.54 -6.63
N GLY A 24 2.50 16.65 -5.69
CA GLY A 24 1.63 15.64 -5.14
C GLY A 24 1.29 15.89 -3.67
N LYS A 25 0.26 15.20 -3.16
CA LYS A 25 -0.19 15.30 -1.77
C LYS A 25 -0.13 13.96 -1.07
N ILE A 26 0.08 14.01 0.24
CA ILE A 26 0.03 12.87 1.16
C ILE A 26 -1.38 12.80 1.79
N PRO A 27 -1.95 11.60 2.04
CA PRO A 27 -1.39 10.29 1.72
C PRO A 27 -1.66 9.84 0.28
N PHE A 28 -0.73 9.08 -0.30
CA PHE A 28 -0.86 8.48 -1.64
C PHE A 28 -0.36 7.02 -1.64
N LEU A 29 -0.73 6.24 -2.64
CA LEU A 29 -0.30 4.84 -2.77
C LEU A 29 0.99 4.74 -3.59
N TYR A 30 2.01 4.10 -3.03
CA TYR A 30 3.25 3.77 -3.71
C TYR A 30 3.57 2.30 -3.52
N LEU A 31 3.77 1.57 -4.64
CA LEU A 31 3.98 0.12 -4.64
C LEU A 31 2.92 -0.67 -3.83
N GLY A 32 1.73 -0.09 -3.63
CA GLY A 32 0.66 -0.69 -2.83
C GLY A 32 0.61 -0.36 -1.36
N LEU A 33 1.49 0.52 -0.90
CA LEU A 33 1.54 0.97 0.46
C LEU A 33 1.11 2.44 0.54
N PRO A 34 0.29 2.83 1.53
CA PRO A 34 -0.03 4.24 1.74
C PRO A 34 1.18 4.97 2.33
N ILE A 35 1.73 5.93 1.61
CA ILE A 35 2.80 6.81 2.08
C ILE A 35 2.18 7.96 2.87
N GLY A 36 2.76 8.22 4.05
CA GLY A 36 2.45 9.36 4.92
C GLY A 36 1.06 9.34 5.59
N GLY A 37 0.47 8.15 5.73
CA GLY A 37 -0.65 7.92 6.64
C GLY A 37 -0.21 7.40 8.02
N HIS A 38 -1.16 7.25 8.94
CA HIS A 38 -0.88 6.71 10.28
C HIS A 38 -1.14 5.19 10.35
N PRO A 39 -0.10 4.34 10.47
CA PRO A 39 -0.28 2.88 10.50
C PRO A 39 -1.00 2.35 11.75
N ARG A 40 -1.18 3.17 12.78
CA ARG A 40 -2.01 2.82 13.95
C ARG A 40 -3.51 2.90 13.69
N ARG A 41 -3.95 3.57 12.62
CA ARG A 41 -5.37 3.70 12.29
C ARG A 41 -5.81 2.55 11.40
N LEU A 42 -6.97 1.95 11.67
CA LEU A 42 -7.51 0.86 10.84
C LEU A 42 -7.70 1.27 9.37
N VAL A 43 -8.18 2.49 9.13
CA VAL A 43 -8.39 3.05 7.78
C VAL A 43 -7.13 3.05 6.92
N PHE A 44 -5.94 3.14 7.54
CA PHE A 44 -4.66 3.06 6.81
C PHE A 44 -4.46 1.72 6.09
N TRP A 45 -5.00 0.65 6.65
CA TRP A 45 -4.80 -0.71 6.14
C TRP A 45 -5.84 -1.13 5.09
N GLU A 46 -6.89 -0.32 4.86
CA GLU A 46 -7.95 -0.62 3.90
C GLU A 46 -7.42 -0.89 2.46
N PRO A 47 -6.44 -0.14 1.92
CA PRO A 47 -5.84 -0.45 0.62
C PRO A 47 -5.12 -1.79 0.58
N VAL A 48 -4.51 -2.21 1.70
CA VAL A 48 -3.82 -3.51 1.81
C VAL A 48 -4.84 -4.64 1.85
N VAL A 49 -5.90 -4.48 2.65
CA VAL A 49 -7.01 -5.45 2.77
C VAL A 49 -7.76 -5.61 1.45
N SER A 50 -8.06 -4.51 0.75
CA SER A 50 -8.71 -4.57 -0.57
C SER A 50 -7.83 -5.28 -1.61
N ARG A 51 -6.51 -5.05 -1.61
CA ARG A 51 -5.58 -5.82 -2.46
C ARG A 51 -5.58 -7.31 -2.16
N LEU A 52 -5.59 -7.69 -0.89
CA LEU A 52 -5.69 -9.10 -0.49
C LEU A 52 -7.00 -9.71 -1.00
N LYS A 53 -8.14 -9.05 -0.77
CA LYS A 53 -9.45 -9.49 -1.26
C LYS A 53 -9.45 -9.64 -2.79
N ASN A 54 -8.89 -8.68 -3.52
CA ASN A 54 -8.84 -8.72 -4.99
C ASN A 54 -7.95 -9.86 -5.52
N ARG A 55 -6.86 -10.17 -4.84
CA ARG A 55 -6.01 -11.33 -5.20
C ARG A 55 -6.72 -12.65 -4.95
N LEU A 56 -7.44 -12.76 -3.83
CA LEU A 56 -8.19 -13.96 -3.47
C LEU A 56 -9.46 -14.15 -4.31
N SER A 57 -10.13 -13.06 -4.70
CA SER A 57 -11.38 -13.11 -5.48
C SER A 57 -11.18 -13.50 -6.94
N GLY A 58 -9.97 -13.27 -7.48
CA GLY A 58 -9.63 -13.66 -8.85
C GLY A 58 -9.53 -15.17 -9.09
N TRP A 59 -9.71 -16.00 -8.05
CA TRP A 59 -9.46 -17.44 -8.14
C TRP A 59 -10.75 -18.25 -8.20
N LYS A 60 -10.86 -19.13 -9.19
CA LYS A 60 -11.96 -20.09 -9.28
C LYS A 60 -11.78 -21.20 -8.24
N SER A 61 -12.33 -20.98 -7.05
CA SER A 61 -12.33 -21.96 -5.94
C SER A 61 -12.83 -23.35 -6.32
N GLN A 62 -13.65 -23.47 -7.38
CA GLN A 62 -14.19 -24.74 -7.87
C GLN A 62 -13.14 -25.69 -8.47
N PHE A 63 -11.97 -25.18 -8.88
CA PHE A 63 -10.91 -25.98 -9.49
C PHE A 63 -9.78 -26.35 -8.52
N LEU A 64 -9.90 -25.96 -7.24
CA LEU A 64 -8.85 -26.17 -6.24
C LEU A 64 -9.33 -27.13 -5.17
N SER A 65 -8.50 -28.13 -4.89
CA SER A 65 -8.67 -28.99 -3.71
C SER A 65 -8.59 -28.15 -2.43
N PHE A 66 -9.06 -28.71 -1.32
CA PHE A 66 -8.93 -28.05 -0.01
C PHE A 66 -7.46 -27.69 0.31
N GLY A 67 -6.53 -28.62 0.07
CA GLY A 67 -5.10 -28.38 0.23
C GLY A 67 -4.57 -27.29 -0.71
N GLY A 68 -5.01 -27.29 -1.97
CA GLY A 68 -4.67 -26.23 -2.92
C GLY A 68 -5.11 -24.85 -2.43
N ARG A 69 -6.34 -24.72 -1.94
CA ARG A 69 -6.86 -23.47 -1.35
C ARG A 69 -6.03 -23.00 -0.15
N LEU A 70 -5.66 -23.91 0.74
CA LEU A 70 -4.85 -23.58 1.92
C LEU A 70 -3.46 -23.07 1.54
N VAL A 71 -2.78 -23.75 0.61
CA VAL A 71 -1.45 -23.34 0.12
C VAL A 71 -1.51 -21.97 -0.55
N LEU A 72 -2.53 -21.74 -1.38
CA LEU A 72 -2.73 -20.49 -2.10
C LEU A 72 -2.99 -19.32 -1.14
N LEU A 73 -3.88 -19.54 -0.15
CA LEU A 73 -4.17 -18.57 0.90
C LEU A 73 -2.91 -18.25 1.71
N LYS A 74 -2.15 -19.28 2.10
CA LYS A 74 -0.86 -19.10 2.79
C LYS A 74 0.12 -18.28 1.93
N SER A 75 0.25 -18.58 0.65
CA SER A 75 1.15 -17.85 -0.27
C SER A 75 0.80 -16.36 -0.39
N VAL A 76 -0.48 -16.04 -0.58
CA VAL A 76 -0.93 -14.65 -0.75
C VAL A 76 -0.86 -13.87 0.55
N LEU A 77 -1.31 -14.46 1.66
CA LEU A 77 -1.23 -13.80 2.97
C LEU A 77 0.23 -13.59 3.38
N THR A 78 1.08 -14.61 3.25
CA THR A 78 2.50 -14.47 3.65
C THR A 78 3.21 -13.40 2.83
N SER A 79 3.15 -13.44 1.50
CA SER A 79 3.88 -12.46 0.67
C SER A 79 3.41 -11.01 0.88
N LEU A 80 2.10 -10.74 0.86
CA LEU A 80 1.56 -9.38 0.96
C LEU A 80 1.60 -8.83 2.38
N LEU A 81 1.30 -9.65 3.40
CA LEU A 81 1.38 -9.19 4.79
C LEU A 81 2.83 -9.01 5.21
N VAL A 82 3.75 -9.90 4.85
CA VAL A 82 5.18 -9.71 5.15
C VAL A 82 5.71 -8.43 4.50
N TYR A 83 5.35 -8.18 3.23
CA TYR A 83 5.71 -6.93 2.57
C TYR A 83 5.12 -5.70 3.28
N ALA A 84 3.86 -5.71 3.70
CA ALA A 84 3.28 -4.55 4.38
C ALA A 84 3.87 -4.33 5.79
N LEU A 85 4.11 -5.43 6.52
CA LEU A 85 4.64 -5.42 7.89
C LEU A 85 6.14 -5.13 7.96
N SER A 86 6.89 -5.32 6.86
CA SER A 86 8.30 -4.91 6.81
C SER A 86 8.47 -3.39 6.81
N PHE A 87 7.48 -2.64 6.34
CA PHE A 87 7.51 -1.16 6.33
C PHE A 87 6.77 -0.54 7.50
N PHE A 88 5.66 -1.15 7.96
CA PHE A 88 4.81 -0.58 8.99
C PHE A 88 4.66 -1.51 10.18
N LYS A 89 4.72 -0.93 11.38
CA LYS A 89 4.37 -1.66 12.60
C LYS A 89 2.89 -2.02 12.58
N ALA A 90 2.59 -3.28 12.88
CA ALA A 90 1.21 -3.74 13.04
C ALA A 90 0.46 -2.84 14.05
N PRO A 91 -0.84 -2.57 13.81
CA PRO A 91 -1.66 -1.90 14.80
C PRO A 91 -1.70 -2.75 16.08
N SER A 92 -1.46 -2.11 17.22
CA SER A 92 -1.55 -2.69 18.56
C SER A 92 -2.97 -2.62 19.09
#